data_AF-A0AAT9LL56-F1
#
_entry.id   AF-A0AAT9LL56-F1
#
_cell.length_a   1.000
_cell.length_b   1.000
_cell.length_c   1.000
_cell.angle_alpha   90.00
_cell.angle_beta   90.00
_cell.angle_gamma   90.00
#
_symmetry.space_group_name_H-M   'P 1'
#
loop_
_entity.id
_entity.type
_entity.pdbx_description
1 polymer ?
#
loop_
_entity_poly.entity_id
_entity_poly.type
_entity_poly.pdbx_seq_one_letter_code
_entity_poly.pdbx_strand_id
1 'polypeptide(L)'
;MESLAKAAAERDETDKLVVRTHFGDDRAWQAVLAAGLESWGDEDDQDDEGFESTTYAVDDPALAGWSVEQVREAVAEQDPNLPVLFVADEQTMLASHHALLAVNMDDEPNFMDNGEYGTEHLTEFGRQFRIVPRHASGVHVNLWLANMDFTDWAQTAGASPDGVFHDFD
;
A
#
# COMPACT_ATOMS: atom_id res chain seq x y z
N MET A 1 -8.65 4.46 16.80
CA MET A 1 -9.64 3.51 16.22
C MET A 1 -10.77 4.23 15.52
N GLU A 2 -11.38 5.28 16.09
CA GLU A 2 -12.46 6.02 15.42
C GLU A 2 -12.08 6.51 14.01
N SER A 3 -10.84 6.97 13.82
CA SER A 3 -10.27 7.34 12.52
C SER A 3 -10.21 6.18 11.52
N LEU A 4 -9.81 4.97 11.95
CA LEU A 4 -9.78 3.77 11.11
C LEU A 4 -11.18 3.27 10.77
N ALA A 5 -12.10 3.27 11.73
CA ALA A 5 -13.50 2.92 11.50
C ALA A 5 -14.18 3.90 10.53
N LYS A 6 -13.87 5.20 10.68
CA LYS A 6 -14.30 6.23 9.74
C LYS A 6 -13.73 5.99 8.33
N ALA A 7 -12.45 5.67 8.23
CA ALA A 7 -11.82 5.34 6.96
C ALA A 7 -12.52 4.16 6.28
N ALA A 8 -12.74 3.07 7.01
CA ALA A 8 -13.48 1.90 6.49
C ALA A 8 -14.91 2.24 6.02
N ALA A 9 -15.56 3.21 6.64
CA ALA A 9 -16.94 3.59 6.31
C ALA A 9 -17.07 4.61 5.17
N GLU A 10 -16.06 5.46 4.96
CA GLU A 10 -16.12 6.59 4.02
C GLU A 10 -15.25 6.43 2.78
N ARG A 11 -14.26 5.54 2.81
CA ARG A 11 -13.34 5.27 1.69
C ARG A 11 -14.09 4.60 0.53
N ASP A 12 -13.83 5.04 -0.70
CA ASP A 12 -14.29 4.33 -1.90
C ASP A 12 -13.47 3.04 -2.10
N GLU A 13 -14.07 1.97 -2.62
CA GLU A 13 -13.36 0.70 -2.80
C GLU A 13 -12.08 0.82 -3.63
N THR A 14 -12.04 1.77 -4.58
CA THR A 14 -10.88 2.05 -5.46
C THR A 14 -9.83 2.97 -4.81
N ASP A 15 -10.13 3.61 -3.69
CA ASP A 15 -9.17 4.46 -2.97
C ASP A 15 -8.19 3.63 -2.16
N LYS A 16 -6.89 3.93 -2.27
CA LYS A 16 -5.88 3.33 -1.41
C LYS A 16 -5.94 3.92 0.00
N LEU A 17 -5.77 3.06 1.02
CA LEU A 17 -5.69 3.49 2.41
C LEU A 17 -4.23 3.71 2.83
N VAL A 18 -3.89 4.94 3.22
CA VAL A 18 -2.56 5.29 3.76
C VAL A 18 -2.69 5.69 5.23
N VAL A 19 -2.06 4.94 6.14
CA VAL A 19 -2.06 5.23 7.58
C VAL A 19 -0.70 5.77 8.01
N ARG A 20 -0.70 6.96 8.62
CA ARG A 20 0.50 7.56 9.19
C ARG A 20 0.74 7.05 10.60
N THR A 21 1.92 6.48 10.84
CA THR A 21 2.35 6.02 12.18
C THR A 21 3.53 6.81 12.73
N HIS A 22 4.23 7.59 11.89
CA HIS A 22 5.31 8.47 12.32
C HIS A 22 5.02 9.95 12.01
N PHE A 23 5.15 10.79 13.03
CA PHE A 23 4.76 12.21 13.01
C PHE A 23 5.95 13.17 13.15
N GLY A 24 7.18 12.69 12.90
CA GLY A 24 8.40 13.48 13.06
C GLY A 24 8.68 14.52 11.96
N ASP A 25 8.03 14.40 10.79
CA ASP A 25 8.20 15.31 9.67
C ASP A 25 6.88 15.51 8.91
N ASP A 26 6.26 16.67 9.09
CA ASP A 26 5.02 17.03 8.38
C ASP A 26 5.26 17.40 6.92
N ARG A 27 6.47 17.87 6.57
CA ARG A 27 6.79 18.21 5.18
C ARG A 27 6.94 16.95 4.34
N ALA A 28 7.60 15.93 4.88
CA ALA A 28 7.67 14.61 4.26
C ALA A 28 6.25 14.01 4.10
N TRP A 29 5.39 14.16 5.12
CA TRP A 29 4.00 13.73 5.01
C TRP A 29 3.23 14.42 3.88
N GLN A 30 3.36 15.75 3.74
CA GLN A 30 2.74 16.45 2.61
C GLN A 30 3.32 16.02 1.26
N ALA A 31 4.61 15.67 1.19
CA ALA A 31 5.22 15.15 -0.03
C ALA A 31 4.69 13.76 -0.41
N VAL A 32 4.44 12.88 0.57
CA VAL A 32 3.77 11.57 0.35
C VAL A 32 2.40 11.77 -0.27
N LEU A 33 1.57 12.65 0.31
CA LEU A 33 0.22 12.92 -0.19
C LEU A 33 0.25 13.53 -1.59
N ALA A 34 1.15 14.49 -1.84
CA ALA A 34 1.30 15.10 -3.15
C ALA A 34 1.70 14.09 -4.22
N ALA A 35 2.71 13.25 -3.95
CA ALA A 35 3.13 12.20 -4.88
C ALA A 35 2.05 11.13 -5.08
N GLY A 36 1.25 10.82 -4.07
CA GLY A 36 0.13 9.88 -4.17
C GLY A 36 -1.10 10.40 -4.91
N LEU A 37 -1.13 11.69 -5.30
CA LEU A 37 -2.14 12.31 -6.17
C LEU A 37 -1.71 12.34 -7.63
N GLU A 38 -0.43 12.09 -7.93
CA GLU A 38 0.04 11.95 -9.30
C GLU A 38 -0.65 10.73 -9.93
N SER A 39 -1.15 10.88 -11.17
CA SER A 39 -1.79 9.78 -11.89
C SER A 39 -0.81 8.62 -12.04
N TRP A 40 -1.28 7.40 -11.86
CA TRP A 40 -0.50 6.20 -12.07
C TRP A 40 -0.76 5.68 -13.49
N GLY A 41 0.28 5.61 -14.33
CA GLY A 41 0.18 5.27 -15.76
C GLY A 41 0.96 6.24 -16.65
N ASP A 42 1.22 5.85 -17.90
CA ASP A 42 1.93 6.68 -18.87
C ASP A 42 1.13 7.93 -19.26
N GLU A 43 1.80 8.97 -19.76
CA GLU A 43 1.14 10.19 -20.25
C GLU A 43 0.10 9.91 -21.35
N ASP A 44 0.27 8.83 -22.12
CA ASP A 44 -0.64 8.41 -23.19
C ASP A 44 -1.92 7.71 -22.66
N ASP A 45 -1.91 7.16 -21.43
CA ASP A 45 -3.06 6.53 -20.78
C ASP A 45 -3.91 7.54 -19.96
N GLN A 46 -3.48 8.80 -19.89
CA GLN A 46 -4.21 9.86 -19.18
C GLN A 46 -5.50 10.31 -19.91
N ASP A 47 -5.62 9.98 -21.20
CA ASP A 47 -6.77 10.34 -22.04
C ASP A 47 -7.95 9.36 -21.89
N ASP A 48 -7.71 8.15 -21.38
CA ASP A 48 -8.71 7.09 -21.18
C ASP A 48 -9.22 7.13 -19.73
N GLU A 49 -9.96 8.19 -19.36
CA GLU A 49 -10.70 8.34 -18.07
C GLU A 49 -10.11 7.50 -16.93
N GLY A 50 -8.81 7.69 -16.66
CA GLY A 50 -8.03 6.78 -15.83
C GLY A 50 -8.74 6.54 -14.51
N PHE A 51 -8.80 5.29 -14.04
CA PHE A 51 -9.49 4.95 -12.80
C PHE A 51 -9.10 5.96 -11.71
N GLU A 52 -10.07 6.80 -11.30
CA GLU A 52 -9.89 7.84 -10.30
C GLU A 52 -9.68 7.19 -8.93
N SER A 53 -8.49 6.65 -8.70
CA SER A 53 -8.08 6.08 -7.41
C SER A 53 -7.37 7.16 -6.60
N THR A 54 -7.99 7.63 -5.53
CA THR A 54 -7.43 8.66 -4.68
C THR A 54 -6.74 8.08 -3.45
N THR A 55 -6.13 8.94 -2.62
CA THR A 55 -5.54 8.53 -1.34
C THR A 55 -6.50 8.85 -0.21
N TYR A 56 -7.03 7.83 0.48
CA TYR A 56 -7.67 8.02 1.77
C TYR A 56 -6.62 7.99 2.88
N ALA A 57 -6.27 9.17 3.39
CA ALA A 57 -5.21 9.32 4.38
C ALA A 57 -5.75 9.33 5.81
N VAL A 58 -5.19 8.48 6.67
CA VAL A 58 -5.44 8.47 8.11
C VAL A 58 -4.26 9.12 8.83
N ASP A 59 -4.44 10.38 9.20
CA ASP A 59 -3.49 11.22 9.92
C ASP A 59 -3.98 11.45 11.36
N ASP A 60 -3.96 10.40 12.17
CA ASP A 60 -4.43 10.41 13.57
C ASP A 60 -3.25 10.23 14.53
N PRO A 61 -2.87 11.27 15.31
CA PRO A 61 -1.78 11.19 16.28
C PRO A 61 -1.90 10.07 17.32
N ALA A 62 -3.10 9.51 17.54
CA ALA A 62 -3.29 8.35 18.42
C ALA A 62 -2.65 7.07 17.88
N LEU A 63 -2.32 7.03 16.58
CA LEU A 63 -1.63 5.93 15.90
C LEU A 63 -0.09 6.10 15.92
N ALA A 64 0.41 7.18 16.52
CA ALA A 64 1.84 7.44 16.60
C ALA A 64 2.59 6.29 17.30
N GLY A 65 3.59 5.73 16.62
CA GLY A 65 4.42 4.63 17.13
C GLY A 65 3.76 3.26 17.12
N TRP A 66 2.58 3.10 16.52
CA TRP A 66 2.00 1.78 16.29
C TRP A 66 2.90 0.96 15.36
N SER A 67 3.07 -0.33 15.70
CA SER A 67 3.69 -1.30 14.81
C SER A 67 2.82 -1.59 13.60
N VAL A 68 3.43 -2.12 12.54
CA VAL A 68 2.75 -2.48 11.29
C VAL A 68 1.64 -3.49 11.58
N GLU A 69 1.91 -4.49 12.41
CA GLU A 69 0.96 -5.53 12.79
C GLU A 69 -0.23 -4.96 13.56
N GLN A 70 0.00 -4.02 14.49
CA GLN A 70 -1.10 -3.36 15.22
C GLN A 70 -2.02 -2.58 14.29
N VAL A 71 -1.46 -1.86 13.30
CA VAL A 71 -2.27 -1.15 12.31
C VAL A 71 -3.02 -2.15 11.43
N ARG A 72 -2.33 -3.20 10.95
CA ARG A 72 -2.93 -4.25 10.11
C ARG A 72 -4.11 -4.93 10.80
N GLU A 73 -3.94 -5.37 12.03
CA GLU A 73 -4.99 -6.01 12.83
C GLU A 73 -6.18 -5.06 13.03
N ALA A 74 -5.91 -3.82 13.44
CA ALA A 74 -6.97 -2.84 13.64
C ALA A 74 -7.70 -2.46 12.35
N VAL A 75 -7.02 -2.43 11.21
CA VAL A 75 -7.64 -2.19 9.90
C VAL A 75 -8.46 -3.42 9.49
N ALA A 76 -7.93 -4.64 9.62
CA ALA A 76 -8.65 -5.86 9.26
C ALA A 76 -9.95 -6.05 10.07
N GLU A 77 -9.99 -5.58 11.32
CA GLU A 77 -11.23 -5.55 12.12
C GLU A 77 -12.31 -4.60 11.56
N GLN A 78 -11.92 -3.52 10.89
CA GLN A 78 -12.84 -2.49 10.39
C GLN A 78 -13.16 -2.66 8.90
N ASP A 79 -12.18 -3.06 8.09
CA ASP A 79 -12.26 -3.25 6.64
C ASP A 79 -11.60 -4.59 6.24
N PRO A 80 -12.29 -5.73 6.44
CA PRO A 80 -11.75 -7.06 6.19
C PRO A 80 -11.54 -7.38 4.70
N ASN A 81 -12.04 -6.55 3.79
CA ASN A 81 -11.91 -6.76 2.34
C ASN A 81 -10.84 -5.86 1.70
N LEU A 82 -10.14 -5.03 2.48
CA LEU A 82 -9.04 -4.23 1.98
C LEU A 82 -7.92 -5.17 1.51
N PRO A 83 -7.46 -5.14 0.25
CA PRO A 83 -6.43 -6.07 -0.24
C PRO A 83 -5.01 -5.67 0.21
N VAL A 84 -4.76 -4.37 0.37
CA VAL A 84 -3.45 -3.83 0.75
C VAL A 84 -3.59 -2.60 1.63
N LEU A 85 -2.77 -2.54 2.67
CA LEU A 85 -2.62 -1.37 3.53
C LEU A 85 -1.28 -0.70 3.23
N PHE A 86 -1.27 0.63 3.13
CA PHE A 86 -0.02 1.40 3.06
C PHE A 86 0.25 2.10 4.39
N VAL A 87 1.46 1.92 4.92
CA VAL A 87 1.90 2.56 6.16
C VAL A 87 2.98 3.60 5.86
N ALA A 88 2.76 4.81 6.36
CA ALA A 88 3.73 5.90 6.36
C ALA A 88 4.43 5.95 7.74
N ASP A 89 5.54 5.23 7.85
CA ASP A 89 6.32 5.06 9.08
C ASP A 89 7.57 5.95 9.12
N GLU A 90 8.46 5.71 10.08
CA GLU A 90 9.69 6.50 10.23
C GLU A 90 10.57 6.42 8.97
N GLN A 91 10.66 5.25 8.34
CA GLN A 91 11.46 5.09 7.12
C GLN A 91 10.86 5.87 5.95
N THR A 92 9.53 5.91 5.83
CA THR A 92 8.84 6.78 4.86
C THR A 92 9.23 8.24 5.05
N MET A 93 9.29 8.73 6.29
CA MET A 93 9.61 10.13 6.56
C MET A 93 11.09 10.47 6.29
N LEU A 94 11.99 9.50 6.45
CA LEU A 94 13.44 9.71 6.29
C LEU A 94 13.98 9.40 4.88
N ALA A 95 13.28 8.59 4.08
CA ALA A 95 13.74 8.18 2.76
C ALA A 95 13.57 9.28 1.70
N SER A 96 14.49 9.36 0.73
CA SER A 96 14.49 10.37 -0.35
C SER A 96 13.27 10.31 -1.28
N HIS A 97 12.65 9.13 -1.41
CA HIS A 97 11.47 8.90 -2.24
C HIS A 97 10.19 8.74 -1.41
N HIS A 98 10.26 8.95 -0.10
CA HIS A 98 9.17 8.77 0.84
C HIS A 98 8.41 7.45 0.65
N ALA A 99 9.16 6.35 0.50
CA ALA A 99 8.59 5.06 0.17
C ALA A 99 7.65 4.58 1.29
N LEU A 100 6.42 4.28 0.93
CA LEU A 100 5.40 3.68 1.80
C LEU A 100 5.73 2.20 2.01
N LEU A 101 5.34 1.65 3.16
CA LEU A 101 5.31 0.20 3.37
C LEU A 101 3.96 -0.33 2.89
N ALA A 102 3.94 -1.08 1.79
CA ALA A 102 2.77 -1.84 1.38
C ALA A 102 2.72 -3.13 2.20
N VAL A 103 1.55 -3.44 2.76
CA VAL A 103 1.31 -4.58 3.65
C VAL A 103 0.16 -5.39 3.07
N ASN A 104 0.43 -6.66 2.78
CA ASN A 104 -0.59 -7.58 2.31
C ASN A 104 -1.61 -7.82 3.43
N MET A 105 -2.90 -7.66 3.11
CA MET A 105 -3.99 -7.88 4.05
C MET A 105 -4.57 -9.29 3.97
N ASP A 106 -4.29 -10.02 2.89
CA ASP A 106 -4.73 -11.40 2.75
C ASP A 106 -4.01 -12.31 3.76
N ASP A 107 -4.81 -12.92 4.65
CA ASP A 107 -4.34 -13.90 5.62
C ASP A 107 -4.44 -15.35 5.10
N GLU A 108 -5.15 -15.59 3.99
CA GLU A 108 -5.25 -16.93 3.42
C GLU A 108 -3.98 -17.27 2.62
N PRO A 109 -3.29 -18.39 2.95
CA PRO A 109 -2.53 -19.08 1.92
C PRO A 109 -3.53 -19.46 0.83
N ASN A 110 -3.45 -18.84 -0.34
CA ASN A 110 -4.35 -19.11 -1.47
C ASN A 110 -4.55 -20.62 -1.60
N PHE A 111 -5.72 -21.18 -1.23
CA PHE A 111 -5.96 -22.64 -1.31
C PHE A 111 -6.07 -23.14 -2.76
N MET A 112 -6.02 -22.23 -3.74
CA MET A 112 -5.81 -22.49 -5.18
C MET A 112 -4.32 -22.63 -5.53
N ASP A 113 -3.44 -22.14 -4.66
CA ASP A 113 -2.00 -22.30 -4.69
C ASP A 113 -1.62 -23.68 -4.12
N ASN A 114 -2.26 -24.71 -4.67
CA ASN A 114 -1.88 -26.11 -4.53
C ASN A 114 -1.20 -26.61 -5.83
N GLY A 115 -0.93 -25.67 -6.75
CA GLY A 115 -0.06 -25.87 -7.91
C GLY A 115 1.41 -25.77 -7.50
N GLU A 116 2.30 -25.95 -8.47
CA GLU A 116 3.77 -25.98 -8.34
C GLU A 116 4.42 -24.75 -7.62
N TYR A 117 3.63 -23.74 -7.25
CA TYR A 117 4.05 -22.48 -6.60
C TYR A 117 3.40 -22.20 -5.22
N GLY A 118 2.82 -23.24 -4.60
CA GLY A 118 2.03 -23.22 -3.37
C GLY A 118 2.66 -22.62 -2.12
N THR A 119 2.13 -21.51 -1.56
CA THR A 119 2.52 -20.85 -0.29
C THR A 119 3.99 -20.43 -0.16
N GLU A 120 4.86 -20.94 -1.03
CA GLU A 120 6.29 -20.73 -1.09
C GLU A 120 6.59 -19.29 -1.55
N HIS A 121 5.77 -18.72 -2.44
CA HIS A 121 5.92 -17.33 -2.89
C HIS A 121 5.71 -16.29 -1.79
N LEU A 122 4.71 -16.49 -0.90
CA LEU A 122 4.52 -15.63 0.28
C LEU A 122 5.69 -15.76 1.27
N THR A 123 6.33 -16.94 1.36
CA THR A 123 7.51 -17.13 2.20
C THR A 123 8.79 -16.56 1.61
N GLU A 124 8.90 -16.46 0.27
CA GLU A 124 10.08 -15.94 -0.41
C GLU A 124 10.08 -14.41 -0.48
N PHE A 125 8.96 -13.79 -0.86
CA PHE A 125 8.86 -12.34 -1.08
C PHE A 125 8.17 -11.58 0.08
N GLY A 126 7.71 -12.30 1.10
CA GLY A 126 7.19 -11.75 2.35
C GLY A 126 5.78 -11.15 2.24
N ARG A 127 5.31 -10.57 3.36
CA ARG A 127 3.99 -9.92 3.47
C ARG A 127 4.03 -8.40 3.30
N GLN A 128 5.19 -7.85 2.96
CA GLN A 128 5.38 -6.41 2.86
C GLN A 128 6.54 -6.04 1.93
N PHE A 129 6.42 -4.90 1.26
CA PHE A 129 7.50 -4.30 0.46
C PHE A 129 7.41 -2.78 0.48
N ARG A 130 8.47 -2.09 0.04
CA ARG A 130 8.48 -0.62 -0.05
C ARG A 130 8.11 -0.16 -1.45
N ILE A 131 7.33 0.90 -1.55
CA ILE A 131 6.87 1.46 -2.83
C ILE A 131 6.87 2.97 -2.79
N VAL A 132 7.25 3.61 -3.90
CA VAL A 132 7.12 5.07 -4.02
C VAL A 132 5.63 5.48 -4.10
N PRO A 133 5.19 6.58 -3.45
CA PRO A 133 3.77 6.89 -3.31
C PRO A 133 2.94 6.96 -4.61
N ARG A 134 3.54 7.41 -5.72
CA ARG A 134 2.87 7.54 -7.02
C ARG A 134 2.34 6.22 -7.60
N HIS A 135 2.97 5.08 -7.29
CA HIS A 135 2.54 3.77 -7.81
C HIS A 135 1.57 3.03 -6.88
N ALA A 136 1.30 3.57 -5.68
CA ALA A 136 0.48 2.87 -4.68
C ALA A 136 -0.98 2.67 -5.14
N SER A 137 -1.54 3.59 -5.94
CA SER A 137 -2.89 3.40 -6.51
C SER A 137 -2.93 2.20 -7.46
N GLY A 138 -1.89 2.04 -8.29
CA GLY A 138 -1.81 0.92 -9.23
C GLY A 138 -1.75 -0.43 -8.54
N VAL A 139 -0.98 -0.54 -7.46
CA VAL A 139 -0.97 -1.76 -6.63
C VAL A 139 -2.35 -2.03 -6.05
N HIS A 140 -2.98 -1.02 -5.41
CA HIS A 140 -4.30 -1.18 -4.79
C HIS A 140 -5.36 -1.65 -5.80
N VAL A 141 -5.48 -0.96 -6.93
CA VAL A 141 -6.50 -1.26 -7.95
C VAL A 141 -6.24 -2.62 -8.60
N ASN A 142 -4.99 -2.97 -8.90
CA ASN A 142 -4.69 -4.28 -9.50
C ASN A 142 -5.01 -5.44 -8.54
N LEU A 143 -4.73 -5.27 -7.24
CA LEU A 143 -5.10 -6.28 -6.24
C LEU A 143 -6.62 -6.36 -6.05
N TRP A 144 -7.30 -5.21 -5.99
CA TRP A 144 -8.76 -5.16 -5.87
C TRP A 144 -9.47 -5.82 -7.07
N LEU A 145 -8.95 -5.62 -8.29
CA LEU A 145 -9.44 -6.29 -9.51
C LEU A 145 -8.96 -7.73 -9.69
N ALA A 146 -8.05 -8.20 -8.83
CA ALA A 146 -7.34 -9.48 -8.98
C ALA A 146 -6.65 -9.62 -10.36
N ASN A 147 -6.07 -8.53 -10.87
CA ASN A 147 -5.31 -8.52 -12.12
C ASN A 147 -3.87 -9.00 -11.95
N MET A 148 -3.28 -8.77 -10.78
CA MET A 148 -1.87 -9.09 -10.47
C MET A 148 -1.71 -9.35 -8.97
N ASP A 149 -0.83 -10.30 -8.62
CA ASP A 149 -0.67 -10.73 -7.24
C ASP A 149 0.30 -9.83 -6.46
N PHE A 150 0.11 -9.73 -5.14
CA PHE A 150 0.97 -8.92 -4.26
C PHE A 150 2.44 -9.34 -4.36
N THR A 151 2.70 -10.64 -4.51
CA THR A 151 4.06 -11.20 -4.56
C THR A 151 4.85 -10.75 -5.79
N ASP A 152 4.18 -10.45 -6.90
CA ASP A 152 4.86 -9.98 -8.12
C ASP A 152 5.45 -8.58 -7.91
N TRP A 153 4.72 -7.70 -7.21
CA TRP A 153 5.20 -6.38 -6.81
C TRP A 153 6.32 -6.48 -5.78
N ALA A 154 6.16 -7.36 -4.78
CA ALA A 154 7.16 -7.60 -3.75
C ALA A 154 8.47 -8.16 -4.33
N GLN A 155 8.39 -9.07 -5.30
CA GLN A 155 9.53 -9.60 -6.04
C GLN A 155 10.25 -8.49 -6.80
N THR A 156 9.49 -7.64 -7.51
CA THR A 156 10.06 -6.52 -8.29
C THR A 156 10.75 -5.52 -7.37
N ALA A 157 10.14 -5.16 -6.25
CA ALA A 157 10.76 -4.33 -5.22
C ALA A 157 12.06 -4.94 -4.68
N GLY A 158 12.04 -6.25 -4.38
CA GLY A 158 13.20 -6.98 -3.87
C GLY A 158 14.37 -7.10 -4.87
N ALA A 159 14.08 -7.03 -6.17
CA ALA A 159 15.09 -6.98 -7.22
C ALA A 159 15.72 -5.59 -7.40
N SER A 160 15.06 -4.52 -6.93
CA SER A 160 15.60 -3.15 -6.97
C SER A 160 16.82 -3.00 -6.06
N PRO A 161 17.86 -2.24 -6.47
CA PRO A 161 19.04 -2.00 -5.63
C PRO A 161 18.77 -1.39 -4.25
N ASP A 162 17.66 -0.67 -4.09
CA ASP A 162 17.23 -0.05 -2.84
C ASP A 162 16.07 -0.79 -2.15
N GLY A 163 15.60 -1.91 -2.71
CA GLY A 163 14.49 -2.68 -2.17
C GLY A 163 13.12 -1.99 -2.27
N VAL A 164 13.00 -0.98 -3.15
CA VAL A 164 11.79 -0.18 -3.35
C VAL A 164 11.23 -0.45 -4.75
N PHE A 165 9.91 -0.65 -4.85
CA PHE A 165 9.20 -0.63 -6.13
C PHE A 165 9.15 0.81 -6.66
N HIS A 166 9.75 1.03 -7.83
CA HIS A 166 9.78 2.32 -8.53
C HIS A 166 8.95 2.34 -9.80
N ASP A 167 8.89 1.24 -10.52
CA ASP A 167 8.03 0.94 -11.67
C ASP A 167 8.32 -0.51 -12.16
N PHE A 168 7.62 -0.98 -13.19
CA PHE A 168 8.09 -2.09 -14.01
C PHE A 168 9.04 -1.59 -15.12
N ASP A 169 10.09 -2.36 -15.43
CA ASP A 169 11.04 -2.09 -16.52
C ASP A 169 10.43 -2.26 -17.93
#